data_AF-A0AAV2EH93-F1
#
_entry.id   AF-A0AAV2EH93-F1
#
_cell.length_a   1.000
_cell.length_b   1.000
_cell.length_c   1.000
_cell.angle_alpha   90.00
_cell.angle_beta   90.00
_cell.angle_gamma   90.00
#
_symmetry.space_group_name_H-M   'P 1'
#
loop_
_entity.id
_entity.type
_entity.pdbx_description
1 polymer ?
#
loop_
_entity_poly.entity_id
_entity_poly.type
_entity_poly.pdbx_seq_one_letter_code
_entity_poly.pdbx_strand_id
1 'polypeptide(L)'
;MATCAAIKPTKAGLDEPQEQTHKIRITLSSKNVKNLEKVCGDLIRGAKDKKLRVKGPVRMPTKTLLITTRKSPCGEGKIIGPFLVSCY
;
A
#
# COMPACT_ATOMS: atom_id res chain seq x y z
N MET A 1 -42.29 5.35 -56.35
CA MET A 1 -43.40 5.10 -55.42
C MET A 1 -42.79 4.43 -54.18
N ALA A 2 -42.32 5.23 -53.20
CA ALA A 2 -42.93 5.37 -51.86
C ALA A 2 -42.65 4.12 -50.99
N THR A 3 -41.98 4.12 -49.83
CA THR A 3 -41.84 5.11 -48.73
C THR A 3 -40.63 4.76 -47.83
N CYS A 4 -40.15 5.72 -47.03
CA CYS A 4 -39.22 5.53 -45.91
C CYS A 4 -39.88 4.83 -44.72
N ALA A 5 -39.11 4.05 -43.94
CA ALA A 5 -39.36 3.83 -42.51
C ALA A 5 -38.04 3.68 -41.75
N ALA A 6 -37.85 4.54 -40.75
CA ALA A 6 -36.67 4.62 -39.89
C ALA A 6 -36.64 3.49 -38.86
N ILE A 7 -35.50 2.80 -38.75
CA ILE A 7 -35.13 2.01 -37.58
C ILE A 7 -33.70 2.42 -37.23
N LYS A 8 -33.53 2.99 -36.04
CA LYS A 8 -32.23 3.38 -35.49
C LYS A 8 -31.47 2.09 -35.13
N PRO A 9 -30.26 1.84 -35.67
CA PRO A 9 -29.36 0.91 -35.03
C PRO A 9 -28.47 1.71 -34.07
N THR A 10 -28.76 1.48 -32.79
CA THR A 10 -27.84 1.44 -31.66
C THR A 10 -26.43 1.92 -31.98
N LYS A 11 -26.04 3.02 -31.31
CA LYS A 11 -24.68 3.53 -31.22
C LYS A 11 -23.74 2.34 -30.99
N ALA A 12 -23.04 1.92 -32.05
CA ALA A 12 -21.91 1.01 -31.99
C ALA A 12 -20.74 1.76 -31.36
N GLY A 13 -20.89 2.11 -30.08
CA GLY A 13 -19.75 2.30 -29.21
C GLY A 13 -19.36 0.91 -28.78
N LEU A 14 -18.41 0.31 -29.50
CA LEU A 14 -17.54 -0.72 -28.94
C LEU A 14 -17.08 -0.18 -27.59
N ASP A 15 -17.69 -0.67 -26.51
CA ASP A 15 -17.02 -0.69 -25.21
C ASP A 15 -15.89 -1.69 -25.43
N GLU A 16 -14.82 -1.20 -26.04
CA GLU A 16 -13.53 -1.84 -25.96
C GLU A 16 -13.37 -2.16 -24.46
N PRO A 17 -13.15 -3.42 -24.07
CA PRO A 17 -12.77 -3.69 -22.69
C PRO A 17 -11.41 -3.02 -22.50
N GLN A 18 -11.43 -1.73 -22.14
CA GLN A 18 -10.26 -1.01 -21.69
C GLN A 18 -9.80 -1.81 -20.48
N GLU A 19 -8.76 -2.62 -20.67
CA GLU A 19 -8.15 -3.41 -19.61
C GLU A 19 -7.87 -2.46 -18.44
N GLN A 20 -8.72 -2.53 -17.41
CA GLN A 20 -8.61 -1.67 -16.24
C GLN A 20 -7.29 -2.00 -15.56
N THR A 21 -6.29 -1.17 -15.81
CA THR A 21 -4.94 -1.39 -15.31
C THR A 21 -4.91 -1.05 -13.83
N HIS A 22 -5.18 -2.04 -12.98
CA HIS A 22 -5.18 -1.87 -11.54
C HIS A 22 -3.76 -1.59 -11.03
N LYS A 23 -3.55 -0.37 -10.52
CA LYS A 23 -2.29 0.06 -9.91
C LYS A 23 -2.37 -0.13 -8.40
N ILE A 24 -1.81 -1.22 -7.89
CA ILE A 24 -1.79 -1.53 -6.45
C ILE A 24 -0.54 -0.93 -5.81
N ARG A 25 -0.69 -0.29 -4.65
CA ARG A 25 0.42 0.14 -3.79
C ARG A 25 0.38 -0.67 -2.50
N ILE A 26 1.44 -1.40 -2.21
CA ILE A 26 1.58 -2.20 -0.99
C ILE A 26 2.47 -1.41 -0.03
N THR A 27 1.95 -1.09 1.15
CA THR A 27 2.73 -0.45 2.23
C THR A 27 3.00 -1.50 3.29
N LEU A 28 4.27 -1.79 3.56
CA LEU A 28 4.69 -2.69 4.63
C LEU A 28 5.17 -1.83 5.80
N SER A 29 4.57 -2.03 6.97
CA SER A 29 4.98 -1.35 8.20
C SER A 29 5.26 -2.37 9.31
N SER A 30 6.40 -2.28 9.97
CA SER A 30 6.76 -3.15 11.09
C SER A 30 7.80 -2.49 12.01
N LYS A 31 8.00 -3.06 13.20
CA LYS A 31 9.05 -2.60 14.13
C LYS A 31 10.43 -3.20 13.80
N ASN A 32 10.45 -4.34 13.09
CA ASN A 32 11.65 -5.14 12.85
C ASN A 32 12.13 -5.03 11.40
N VAL A 33 13.25 -4.33 11.18
CA VAL A 33 13.84 -4.09 9.85
C VAL A 33 14.20 -5.39 9.13
N LYS A 34 14.83 -6.34 9.84
CA LYS A 34 15.28 -7.63 9.27
C LYS A 34 14.14 -8.45 8.67
N ASN A 35 12.95 -8.36 9.25
CA ASN A 35 11.79 -9.11 8.77
C ASN A 35 11.16 -8.40 7.55
N LEU A 36 11.13 -7.07 7.55
CA LEU A 36 10.65 -6.28 6.42
C LEU A 36 11.48 -6.51 5.15
N GLU A 37 12.81 -6.60 5.28
CA GLU A 37 13.68 -6.83 4.13
C GLU A 37 13.49 -8.22 3.51
N LYS A 38 13.31 -9.25 4.34
CA LYS A 38 13.01 -10.61 3.88
C LYS A 38 11.69 -10.65 3.10
N VAL A 39 10.61 -10.15 3.70
CA VAL A 39 9.27 -10.13 3.08
C VAL A 39 9.27 -9.29 1.80
N CYS A 40 9.95 -8.15 1.79
CA CYS A 40 10.08 -7.32 0.60
C CYS A 40 10.79 -8.06 -0.54
N GLY A 41 11.86 -8.80 -0.22
CA GLY A 41 12.57 -9.64 -1.20
C GLY A 41 11.69 -10.73 -1.80
N ASP A 42 10.93 -11.43 -0.96
CA ASP A 42 10.05 -12.52 -1.41
C ASP A 42 8.89 -12.03 -2.28
N LEU A 43 8.31 -10.87 -1.95
CA LEU A 43 7.26 -10.24 -2.76
C LEU A 43 7.78 -9.79 -4.13
N ILE A 44 8.99 -9.22 -4.19
CA ILE A 44 9.59 -8.80 -5.46
C ILE A 44 9.90 -10.02 -6.33
N ARG A 45 10.38 -11.13 -5.74
CA ARG A 45 10.62 -12.39 -6.46
C ARG A 45 9.30 -12.94 -7.03
N GLY A 46 8.28 -13.13 -6.19
CA GLY A 46 6.98 -13.65 -6.63
C GLY A 46 6.27 -12.76 -7.66
N ALA A 47 6.48 -11.44 -7.63
CA ALA A 47 5.94 -10.53 -8.64
C ALA A 47 6.69 -10.62 -9.98
N LYS A 48 8.00 -10.86 -9.95
CA LYS A 48 8.81 -11.10 -11.17
C LYS A 48 8.45 -12.43 -11.82
N ASP A 49 8.19 -13.47 -11.04
CA ASP A 49 7.76 -14.78 -11.55
C ASP A 49 6.43 -14.69 -12.31
N LYS A 50 5.51 -13.88 -11.78
CA LYS A 50 4.20 -13.57 -12.41
C LYS A 50 4.28 -12.51 -13.51
N LYS A 51 5.48 -12.02 -13.86
CA LYS A 51 5.73 -11.01 -14.90
C LYS A 51 4.91 -9.72 -14.72
N LEU A 52 4.67 -9.29 -13.48
CA LEU A 52 4.00 -8.03 -13.18
C LEU A 52 4.99 -6.86 -13.23
N ARG A 53 4.52 -5.67 -13.62
CA ARG A 53 5.33 -4.44 -13.60
C ARG A 53 5.52 -3.96 -12.16
N VAL A 54 6.71 -4.15 -11.60
CA VAL A 54 7.05 -3.77 -10.23
C VAL A 54 7.73 -2.40 -10.19
N LYS A 55 7.21 -1.49 -9.36
CA LYS A 55 7.99 -0.34 -8.86
C LYS A 55 8.77 -0.80 -7.63
N GLY A 56 10.06 -0.48 -7.57
CA GLY A 56 10.92 -0.88 -6.46
C GLY A 56 10.40 -0.38 -5.10
N PRO A 57 10.86 -0.96 -3.99
CA PRO A 57 10.44 -0.55 -2.66
C PRO A 57 10.90 0.88 -2.38
N VAL A 58 9.93 1.78 -2.15
CA VAL A 58 10.21 3.16 -1.72
C VAL A 58 10.24 3.15 -0.20
N ARG A 59 11.42 3.40 0.38
CA ARG A 59 11.59 3.47 1.83
C ARG A 59 11.03 4.79 2.33
N MET A 60 10.01 4.72 3.18
CA MET A 60 9.51 5.87 3.92
C MET A 60 10.51 6.22 5.03
N PRO A 61 10.58 7.50 5.47
CA PRO A 61 11.43 7.88 6.58
C PRO A 61 10.99 7.17 7.85
N THR A 62 11.97 6.71 8.62
CA THR A 62 11.75 5.99 9.87
C THR A 62 11.32 6.97 10.95
N LYS A 63 10.22 6.65 11.63
CA LYS A 63 9.73 7.48 12.74
C LYS A 63 10.02 6.78 14.05
N THR A 64 10.90 7.40 14.84
CA THR A 64 11.11 6.99 16.23
C THR A 64 10.07 7.70 17.09
N LEU A 65 9.08 6.94 17.58
CA LEU A 65 8.08 7.45 18.49
C LEU A 65 8.62 7.36 19.92
N LEU A 66 8.64 8.51 20.60
CA LEU A 66 9.09 8.65 21.97
C LEU A 66 7.87 8.66 22.89
N ILE A 67 7.67 7.63 23.70
CA ILE A 67 6.64 7.63 24.75
C ILE A 67 7.34 7.86 26.09
N THR A 68 7.12 9.03 26.69
CA THR A 68 7.61 9.37 28.02
C THR A 68 6.54 9.07 29.06
N THR A 69 6.65 7.96 29.79
CA THR A 69 5.74 7.61 30.89
C THR A 69 6.41 7.75 32.25
N ARG A 70 5.59 7.87 33.30
CA ARG A 70 6.04 7.74 34.69
C ARG A 70 5.95 6.27 35.13
N LYS A 71 6.83 5.84 36.05
CA LYS A 71 6.79 4.47 36.60
C LYS A 71 5.59 4.22 37.49
N SER A 72 5.26 5.21 38.30
CA SER A 72 4.26 5.09 39.35
C SER A 72 2.96 5.76 38.91
N PRO A 73 1.80 5.15 39.21
CA PRO A 73 0.49 5.75 38.95
C PRO A 73 0.16 6.91 39.91
N CYS A 74 0.82 6.98 41.06
CA CYS A 74 0.69 8.04 42.06
C CYS A 74 1.84 9.08 41.98
N GLY A 75 1.53 10.32 42.36
CA GLY A 75 2.24 11.56 41.99
C GLY A 75 3.72 11.71 42.35
N GLU A 76 4.31 10.75 43.06
CA GLU A 76 5.70 10.79 43.55
C GLU A 76 6.68 9.97 42.66
N GLY A 77 6.21 9.38 41.55
CA GLY A 77 7.03 8.56 40.67
C GLY A 77 8.09 9.34 39.87
N LYS A 78 9.36 8.91 39.96
CA LYS A 78 10.44 9.32 39.06
C LYS A 78 10.13 8.91 37.61
N ILE A 79 10.48 9.79 36.66
CA ILE A 79 10.39 9.54 35.22
C ILE A 79 11.31 8.36 34.89
N ILE A 80 10.77 7.30 34.29
CA ILE A 80 11.62 6.28 33.66
C ILE A 80 11.95 6.79 32.27
N GLY A 81 13.16 6.49 31.80
CA GLY A 81 13.62 6.85 30.47
C GLY A 81 12.62 6.51 29.36
N PRO A 82 12.77 7.18 28.21
CA PRO A 82 11.80 7.07 27.13
C PRO A 82 11.64 5.64 26.60
N PHE A 83 10.39 5.20 26.44
CA PHE A 83 10.08 4.02 25.64
C PHE A 83 10.12 4.39 24.17
N LEU A 84 11.11 3.85 23.45
CA LEU A 84 11.27 4.05 22.02
C LEU A 84 10.48 2.98 21.26
N VAL A 85 9.53 3.41 20.45
CA VAL A 85 8.86 2.56 19.47
C VAL A 85 9.25 3.05 18.09
N SER A 86 10.13 2.31 17.43
CA SER A 86 10.47 2.57 16.03
C SER A 86 9.42 1.93 15.13
N CYS A 87 8.75 2.74 14.31
CA CYS A 87 7.91 2.27 13.22
C CYS A 87 8.70 2.43 11.91
N TYR A 88 9.02 1.32 11.26
CA TYR A 88 9.49 1.27 9.87
C TYR A 88 8.32 1.05 8.93
#